data_AF-A0A844Y948-F1
#
_entry.id   AF-A0A844Y948-F1
#
_cell.length_a   1.000
_cell.length_b   1.000
_cell.length_c   1.000
_cell.angle_alpha   90.00
_cell.angle_beta   90.00
_cell.angle_gamma   90.00
#
_symmetry.space_group_name_H-M   'P 1'
#
loop_
_entity.id
_entity.type
_entity.pdbx_description
1 polymer ?
#
loop_
_entity_poly.entity_id
_entity_poly.type
_entity_poly.pdbx_seq_one_letter_code
_entity_poly.pdbx_strand_id
1 'polypeptide(L)'
;MTSLLASAAAASLLFAAQSSPQPSPQQAPPMPQISLQQKTGLRCGVAFAITAQGQQAGDPAALAFPAMDPRGKEFFVRFMAGLMEDPRFSRDYVTGLAMRETQELVRGGPDALAAVMPACLQLLDLSGV
;
A
#
# COMPACT_ATOMS: atom_id res chain seq x y z
N MET A 1 -52.15 58.72 -10.86
CA MET A 1 -51.71 59.28 -12.16
C MET A 1 -50.74 58.28 -12.77
N THR A 2 -51.26 57.27 -13.49
CA THR A 2 -51.24 57.20 -14.97
C THR A 2 -49.82 57.20 -15.55
N SER A 3 -49.32 56.03 -15.98
CA SER A 3 -49.14 55.70 -17.42
C SER A 3 -48.10 54.59 -17.64
N LEU A 4 -48.52 53.45 -18.23
CA LEU A 4 -48.21 52.95 -19.59
C LEU A 4 -46.76 52.40 -19.75
N LEU A 5 -46.56 51.07 -19.86
CA LEU A 5 -46.73 50.16 -21.02
C LEU A 5 -45.46 50.00 -21.88
N ALA A 6 -45.14 48.74 -22.14
CA ALA A 6 -44.46 48.16 -23.31
C ALA A 6 -42.94 48.37 -23.47
N SER A 7 -42.20 47.26 -23.48
CA SER A 7 -41.58 46.75 -24.71
C SER A 7 -41.06 45.33 -24.52
N ALA A 8 -41.61 44.42 -25.33
CA ALA A 8 -41.11 43.07 -25.50
C ALA A 8 -39.82 43.09 -26.33
N ALA A 9 -38.83 42.32 -25.93
CA ALA A 9 -37.75 41.88 -26.80
C ALA A 9 -37.48 40.40 -26.51
N ALA A 10 -38.14 39.53 -27.28
CA ALA A 10 -37.83 38.12 -27.34
C ALA A 10 -36.50 37.94 -28.08
N ALA A 11 -35.42 37.70 -27.35
CA ALA A 11 -34.15 37.28 -27.94
C ALA A 11 -34.10 35.74 -27.94
N SER A 12 -34.58 35.16 -29.04
CA SER A 12 -34.44 33.75 -29.36
C SER A 12 -32.97 33.41 -29.59
N LEU A 13 -32.27 32.99 -28.53
CA LEU A 13 -30.94 32.40 -28.64
C LEU A 13 -31.09 30.93 -29.04
N LEU A 14 -30.87 30.65 -30.33
CA LEU A 14 -30.67 29.31 -30.87
C LEU A 14 -29.46 28.68 -30.18
N PHE A 15 -29.72 27.81 -29.19
CA PHE A 15 -28.68 27.02 -28.53
C PHE A 15 -28.30 25.85 -29.46
N ALA A 16 -27.22 26.03 -30.22
CA ALA A 16 -26.60 24.93 -30.96
C ALA A 16 -26.08 23.90 -29.94
N ALA A 17 -26.71 22.72 -29.91
CA ALA A 17 -26.25 21.59 -29.12
C ALA A 17 -24.94 21.08 -29.72
N GLN A 18 -23.83 21.59 -29.23
CA GLN A 18 -22.49 21.15 -29.61
C GLN A 18 -22.20 19.88 -28.80
N SER A 19 -22.45 18.72 -29.39
CA SER A 19 -22.11 17.43 -28.80
C SER A 19 -20.58 17.27 -28.80
N SER A 20 -19.95 17.75 -27.73
CA SER A 20 -18.53 17.54 -27.46
C SER A 20 -18.25 16.05 -27.34
N PRO A 21 -17.18 15.51 -27.95
CA PRO A 21 -16.78 14.13 -27.76
C PRO A 21 -16.45 13.91 -26.28
N GLN A 22 -17.27 13.10 -25.61
CA GLN A 22 -17.05 12.74 -24.21
C GLN A 22 -15.85 11.79 -24.17
N PRO A 23 -14.82 12.07 -23.36
CA PRO A 23 -13.68 11.17 -23.23
C PRO A 23 -14.18 9.80 -22.75
N SER A 24 -13.93 8.76 -23.56
CA SER A 24 -14.17 7.39 -23.18
C SER A 24 -13.36 7.08 -21.91
N PRO A 25 -13.93 6.40 -20.89
CA PRO A 25 -13.16 6.04 -19.71
C PRO A 25 -11.99 5.14 -20.12
N GLN A 26 -10.78 5.68 -20.16
CA GLN A 26 -9.57 4.87 -20.29
C GLN A 26 -9.50 3.94 -19.07
N GLN A 27 -9.48 2.63 -19.29
CA GLN A 27 -9.16 1.69 -18.22
C GLN A 27 -7.79 2.06 -17.64
N ALA A 28 -7.74 2.23 -16.32
CA ALA A 28 -6.49 2.41 -15.62
C ALA A 28 -5.56 1.23 -15.95
N PRO A 29 -4.24 1.48 -16.14
CA PRO A 29 -3.30 0.39 -16.38
C PRO A 29 -3.37 -0.63 -15.23
N PRO A 30 -3.25 -1.93 -15.54
CA PRO A 30 -3.32 -2.98 -14.53
C PRO A 30 -2.23 -2.76 -13.47
N MET A 31 -2.59 -2.94 -12.21
CA MET A 31 -1.62 -2.84 -11.13
C MET A 31 -0.51 -3.89 -11.32
N PRO A 32 0.77 -3.51 -11.13
CA PRO A 32 1.86 -4.45 -11.24
C PRO A 32 1.71 -5.52 -10.16
N GLN A 33 2.10 -6.76 -10.49
CA GLN A 33 2.02 -7.91 -9.60
C GLN A 33 3.41 -8.27 -9.08
N ILE A 34 3.52 -8.53 -7.78
CA ILE A 34 4.73 -9.08 -7.17
C ILE A 34 4.73 -10.62 -7.22
N SER A 35 5.91 -11.22 -7.37
CA SER A 35 6.10 -12.66 -7.39
C SER A 35 5.80 -13.30 -6.03
N LEU A 36 5.66 -14.62 -5.97
CA LEU A 36 5.50 -15.33 -4.70
C LEU A 36 6.69 -15.10 -3.76
N GLN A 37 7.91 -15.15 -4.30
CA GLN A 37 9.12 -14.88 -3.54
C GLN A 37 9.11 -13.45 -2.95
N GLN A 38 8.68 -12.46 -3.73
CA GLN A 38 8.55 -11.08 -3.26
C GLN A 38 7.46 -10.93 -2.20
N LYS A 39 6.33 -11.64 -2.33
CA LYS A 39 5.28 -11.68 -1.30
C LYS A 39 5.81 -12.26 0.01
N THR A 40 6.55 -13.36 -0.05
CA THR A 40 7.14 -13.99 1.14
C THR A 40 8.15 -13.08 1.82
N GLY A 41 9.07 -12.46 1.05
CA GLY A 41 10.03 -11.51 1.60
C GLY A 41 9.37 -10.30 2.25
N LEU A 42 8.33 -9.75 1.61
CA LEU A 42 7.53 -8.64 2.15
C LEU A 42 6.90 -9.02 3.49
N ARG A 43 6.22 -10.18 3.53
CA ARG A 43 5.55 -10.69 4.73
C ARG A 43 6.53 -10.89 5.89
N CYS A 44 7.69 -11.49 5.61
CA CYS A 44 8.69 -11.72 6.64
C CYS A 44 9.36 -10.44 7.12
N GLY A 45 9.70 -9.51 6.22
CA GLY A 45 10.24 -8.21 6.61
C GLY A 45 9.25 -7.43 7.50
N VAL A 46 7.96 -7.43 7.15
CA VAL A 46 6.93 -6.77 7.96
C VAL A 46 6.74 -7.48 9.30
N ALA A 47 6.74 -8.81 9.33
CA ALA A 47 6.67 -9.58 10.58
C ALA A 47 7.84 -9.22 11.52
N PHE A 48 9.06 -9.11 11.01
CA PHE A 48 10.21 -8.68 11.81
C PHE A 48 10.08 -7.26 12.32
N ALA A 49 9.57 -6.33 11.51
CA ALA A 49 9.34 -4.96 11.93
C ALA A 49 8.30 -4.88 13.07
N ILE A 50 7.20 -5.63 12.97
CA ILE A 50 6.16 -5.72 14.01
C ILE A 50 6.75 -6.34 15.29
N THR A 51 7.47 -7.45 15.17
CA THR A 51 8.13 -8.09 16.32
C THR A 51 9.16 -7.16 16.97
N ALA A 52 9.99 -6.46 16.19
CA ALA A 52 10.94 -5.48 16.71
C ALA A 52 10.21 -4.39 17.50
N GLN A 53 9.12 -3.83 16.97
CA GLN A 53 8.33 -2.83 17.67
C GLN A 53 7.75 -3.37 18.98
N GLY A 54 7.21 -4.60 18.98
CA GLY A 54 6.71 -5.27 20.18
C GLY A 54 7.82 -5.50 21.23
N GLN A 55 9.02 -5.90 20.80
CA GLN A 55 10.17 -6.09 21.68
C GLN A 55 10.59 -4.77 22.34
N GLN A 56 10.59 -3.66 21.60
CA GLN A 56 10.85 -2.33 22.17
C GLN A 56 9.78 -1.89 23.17
N ALA A 57 8.53 -2.33 22.97
CA ALA A 57 7.42 -2.06 23.88
C ALA A 57 7.35 -3.02 25.08
N GLY A 58 8.23 -4.04 25.15
CA GLY A 58 8.21 -5.06 26.20
C GLY A 58 7.05 -6.06 26.08
N ASP A 59 6.48 -6.24 24.87
CA ASP A 59 5.40 -7.21 24.62
C ASP A 59 5.91 -8.65 24.81
N PRO A 60 5.36 -9.43 25.78
CA PRO A 60 5.77 -10.81 26.01
C PRO A 60 5.67 -11.71 24.78
N ALA A 61 4.69 -11.50 23.91
CA ALA A 61 4.52 -12.30 22.70
C ALA A 61 5.66 -12.03 21.69
N ALA A 62 6.08 -10.77 21.57
CA ALA A 62 7.20 -10.41 20.72
C ALA A 62 8.56 -10.82 21.31
N LEU A 63 8.70 -10.80 22.64
CA LEU A 63 9.88 -11.25 23.37
C LEU A 63 10.09 -12.77 23.33
N ALA A 64 9.06 -13.55 22.95
CA ALA A 64 9.19 -14.98 22.73
C ALA A 64 9.98 -15.33 21.45
N PHE A 65 10.19 -14.37 20.56
CA PHE A 65 11.03 -14.53 19.36
C PHE A 65 12.46 -14.03 19.59
N PRO A 66 13.44 -14.47 18.76
CA PRO A 66 14.78 -13.90 18.78
C PRO A 66 14.76 -12.37 18.60
N ALA A 67 15.82 -11.69 19.05
CA ALA A 67 15.94 -10.25 18.86
C ALA A 67 15.95 -9.88 17.37
N MET A 68 15.09 -8.93 16.97
CA MET A 68 14.99 -8.49 15.57
C MET A 68 15.96 -7.36 15.20
N ASP A 69 16.60 -6.73 16.19
CA ASP A 69 17.69 -5.78 15.98
C ASP A 69 19.05 -6.50 16.15
N PRO A 70 20.00 -6.40 15.19
CA PRO A 70 19.91 -5.63 13.94
C PRO A 70 19.35 -6.42 12.74
N ARG A 71 19.41 -7.75 12.78
CA ARG A 71 19.26 -8.60 11.58
C ARG A 71 17.90 -8.46 10.89
N GLY A 72 16.80 -8.52 11.65
CA GLY A 72 15.44 -8.40 11.11
C GLY A 72 15.16 -7.01 10.51
N LYS A 73 15.68 -5.95 11.15
CA LYS A 73 15.62 -4.58 10.63
C LYS A 73 16.41 -4.44 9.33
N GLU A 74 17.62 -4.98 9.27
CA GLU A 74 18.46 -4.95 8.07
C GLU A 74 17.80 -5.71 6.91
N PHE A 75 17.24 -6.90 7.19
CA PHE A 75 16.45 -7.66 6.22
C PHE A 75 15.34 -6.79 5.61
N PHE A 76 14.52 -6.16 6.45
CA PHE A 76 13.41 -5.32 6.00
C PHE A 76 13.90 -4.18 5.11
N VAL A 77 14.92 -3.43 5.55
CA VAL A 77 15.45 -2.29 4.80
C VAL A 77 15.99 -2.74 3.44
N ARG A 78 16.85 -3.77 3.40
CA ARG A 78 17.44 -4.28 2.15
C ARG A 78 16.38 -4.82 1.20
N PHE A 79 15.43 -5.61 1.70
CA PHE A 79 14.38 -6.19 0.88
C PHE A 79 13.48 -5.11 0.26
N MET A 80 13.07 -4.12 1.06
CA MET A 80 12.22 -3.03 0.58
C MET A 80 12.96 -2.12 -0.41
N ALA A 81 14.27 -1.89 -0.21
CA ALA A 81 15.11 -1.19 -1.18
C ALA A 81 15.17 -1.95 -2.51
N GLY A 82 15.41 -3.27 -2.48
CA GLY A 82 15.43 -4.10 -3.68
C GLY A 82 14.10 -4.14 -4.44
N LEU A 83 12.94 -4.05 -3.74
CA LEU A 83 11.66 -3.87 -4.42
C LEU A 83 11.57 -2.51 -5.13
N MET A 84 12.12 -1.44 -4.57
CA MET A 84 12.10 -0.11 -5.19
C MET A 84 13.10 0.03 -6.35
N GLU A 85 14.07 -0.87 -6.47
CA GLU A 85 14.99 -0.93 -7.62
C GLU A 85 14.32 -1.51 -8.87
N ASP A 86 13.25 -2.30 -8.73
CA ASP A 86 12.47 -2.79 -9.86
C ASP A 86 11.64 -1.63 -10.46
N PRO A 87 11.86 -1.25 -11.73
CA PRO A 87 11.22 -0.08 -12.34
C PRO A 87 9.70 -0.25 -12.51
N ARG A 88 9.17 -1.46 -12.30
CA ARG A 88 7.72 -1.71 -12.29
C ARG A 88 7.05 -1.21 -11.02
N PHE A 89 7.80 -0.99 -9.94
CA PHE A 89 7.24 -0.64 -8.64
C PHE A 89 7.63 0.79 -8.24
N SER A 90 6.63 1.64 -8.06
CA SER A 90 6.85 2.96 -7.45
C SER A 90 7.07 2.83 -5.94
N ARG A 91 7.73 3.83 -5.35
CA ARG A 91 7.87 3.94 -3.88
C ARG A 91 6.52 3.87 -3.18
N ASP A 92 5.51 4.58 -3.69
CA ASP A 92 4.17 4.61 -3.10
C ASP A 92 3.49 3.23 -3.18
N TYR A 93 3.69 2.52 -4.29
CA TYR A 93 3.18 1.16 -4.44
C TYR A 93 3.83 0.19 -3.44
N VAL A 94 5.16 0.24 -3.30
CA VAL A 94 5.91 -0.59 -2.34
C VAL A 94 5.53 -0.25 -0.89
N THR A 95 5.35 1.03 -0.57
CA THR A 95 4.88 1.48 0.75
C THR A 95 3.47 0.96 1.01
N GLY A 96 2.58 1.07 0.01
CA GLY A 96 1.22 0.53 0.10
C GLY A 96 1.18 -0.99 0.29
N LEU A 97 2.11 -1.73 -0.33
CA LEU A 97 2.26 -3.17 -0.10
C LEU A 97 2.62 -3.47 1.36
N ALA A 98 3.62 -2.80 1.92
CA ALA A 98 4.03 -3.00 3.31
C ALA A 98 2.91 -2.63 4.29
N MET A 99 2.23 -1.50 4.09
CA MET A 99 1.12 -1.09 4.95
C MET A 99 -0.04 -2.08 4.93
N ARG A 100 -0.40 -2.63 3.75
CA ARG A 100 -1.42 -3.68 3.67
C ARG A 100 -0.98 -4.93 4.43
N GLU A 101 0.25 -5.38 4.24
CA GLU A 101 0.76 -6.57 4.95
C GLU A 101 0.82 -6.35 6.47
N THR A 102 1.19 -5.14 6.92
CA THR A 102 1.12 -4.78 8.35
C THR A 102 -0.31 -4.89 8.86
N GLN A 103 -1.29 -4.35 8.13
CA GLN A 103 -2.69 -4.42 8.52
C GLN A 103 -3.20 -5.86 8.59
N GLU A 104 -2.82 -6.71 7.63
CA GLU A 104 -3.21 -8.12 7.64
C GLU A 104 -2.65 -8.87 8.84
N LEU A 105 -1.35 -8.70 9.15
CA LEU A 105 -0.71 -9.35 10.30
C LEU A 105 -1.27 -8.82 11.62
N VAL A 106 -1.47 -7.51 11.76
CA VAL A 106 -2.04 -6.90 12.97
C VAL A 106 -3.49 -7.33 13.18
N ARG A 107 -4.30 -7.38 12.12
CA ARG A 107 -5.70 -7.84 12.21
C ARG A 107 -5.78 -9.30 12.66
N GLY A 108 -4.84 -10.13 12.22
CA GLY A 108 -4.73 -11.52 12.65
C GLY A 108 -4.15 -11.73 14.05
N GLY A 109 -3.63 -10.67 14.68
CA GLY A 109 -3.11 -10.70 16.05
C GLY A 109 -1.85 -11.55 16.25
N PRO A 110 -1.52 -11.88 17.50
CA PRO A 110 -0.31 -12.66 17.84
C PRO A 110 -0.23 -14.01 17.14
N ASP A 111 -1.37 -14.67 16.90
CA ASP A 111 -1.42 -15.98 16.24
C ASP A 111 -0.98 -15.90 14.77
N ALA A 112 -1.38 -14.84 14.06
CA ALA A 112 -0.94 -14.63 12.68
C ALA A 112 0.57 -14.38 12.60
N LEU A 113 1.12 -13.66 13.57
CA LEU A 113 2.57 -13.43 13.66
C LEU A 113 3.31 -14.73 13.99
N ALA A 114 2.81 -15.52 14.94
CA ALA A 114 3.37 -16.82 15.31
C ALA A 114 3.29 -17.84 14.16
N ALA A 115 2.24 -17.80 13.34
CA ALA A 115 2.09 -18.71 12.22
C ALA A 115 3.13 -18.48 11.10
N VAL A 116 3.53 -17.22 10.87
CA VAL A 116 4.50 -16.91 9.80
C VAL A 116 5.95 -16.99 10.28
N MET A 117 6.20 -16.76 11.57
CA MET A 117 7.54 -16.56 12.09
C MET A 117 8.51 -17.74 11.85
N PRO A 118 8.12 -19.02 11.99
CA PRO A 118 9.06 -20.13 11.78
C PRO A 118 9.68 -20.14 10.38
N ALA A 119 8.88 -19.89 9.34
CA ALA A 119 9.37 -19.80 7.97
C ALA A 119 10.19 -18.52 7.74
N CYS A 120 9.77 -17.41 8.36
CA CYS A 120 10.48 -16.16 8.25
C CYS A 120 11.86 -16.21 8.88
N LEU A 121 12.02 -16.81 10.05
CA LEU A 121 13.34 -16.98 10.69
C LEU A 121 14.29 -17.81 9.81
N GLN A 122 13.79 -18.86 9.15
CA GLN A 122 14.60 -19.60 8.17
C GLN A 122 15.05 -18.71 7.01
N LEU A 123 14.15 -17.88 6.48
CA LEU A 123 14.51 -16.92 5.42
C LEU A 123 15.54 -15.89 5.89
N LEU A 124 15.45 -15.43 7.14
CA LEU A 124 16.41 -14.50 7.73
C LEU A 124 17.80 -15.12 7.87
N ASP A 125 17.88 -16.40 8.22
CA ASP A 125 19.16 -17.10 8.30
C ASP A 125 19.78 -17.34 6.92
N LEU A 126 18.94 -17.54 5.89
CA LEU A 126 19.39 -17.72 4.51
C LEU A 126 19.72 -16.40 3.79
N SER A 127 19.26 -15.25 4.28
CA SER A 127 19.45 -13.96 3.58
C SER A 127 20.86 -13.39 3.69
N GLY A 128 21.72 -13.95 4.54
CA GLY A 128 23.09 -13.47 4.73
C GLY A 128 23.18 -12.11 5.42
N VAL A 129 22.17 -11.76 6.22
CA VAL A 129 22.15 -10.57 7.10
C VAL A 129 22.34 -10.95 8.56
#